data_AF-A0A4U7BJW7-F1
#
_entry.id   AF-A0A4U7BJW7-F1
#
_cell.length_a   1.000
_cell.length_b   1.000
_cell.length_c   1.000
_cell.angle_alpha   90.00
_cell.angle_beta   90.00
_cell.angle_gamma   90.00
#
_symmetry.space_group_name_H-M   'P 1'
#
loop_
_entity.id
_entity.type
_entity.pdbx_description
1 polymer ?
#
loop_
_entity_poly.entity_id
_entity_poly.type
_entity_poly.pdbx_seq_one_letter_code
_entity_poly.pdbx_strand_id
1 'polypeptide(L)' 'MTLIIKNVDEAFLPIFQGIAKSIKAKCEVQASEKQALKWKKEANRMLKDYKAGKLKAFDDINELRAELEK' A
#
# COMPACT_ATOMS: atom_id res chain seq x y z
N MET A 1 0.87 -3.80 28.84
CA MET A 1 0.02 -4.93 28.39
C MET A 1 -0.17 -4.78 26.89
N THR A 2 0.02 -5.84 26.10
CA THR A 2 -0.05 -5.78 24.62
C THR A 2 -1.09 -6.76 24.12
N LEU A 3 -1.99 -6.30 23.25
CA LEU A 3 -3.00 -7.13 22.59
C LEU A 3 -2.54 -7.40 21.15
N ILE A 4 -2.50 -8.68 20.76
CA ILE A 4 -2.13 -9.11 19.41
C ILE A 4 -3.34 -9.80 18.79
N ILE A 5 -3.78 -9.30 17.64
CA ILE A 5 -4.91 -9.88 16.89
C ILE A 5 -4.35 -10.43 15.58
N LYS A 6 -4.54 -11.74 15.34
CA LYS A 6 -4.01 -12.46 14.17
C LYS A 6 -5.13 -12.71 13.16
N ASN A 7 -4.77 -12.77 11.87
CA ASN A 7 -5.69 -13.07 10.77
C ASN A 7 -6.87 -12.09 10.66
N VAL A 8 -6.59 -10.81 10.88
CA VAL A 8 -7.57 -9.74 10.75
C VAL A 8 -7.72 -9.36 9.27
N ASP A 9 -8.96 -9.28 8.81
CA ASP A 9 -9.28 -8.71 7.51
C ASP A 9 -9.07 -7.19 7.53
N GLU A 10 -8.50 -6.64 6.45
CA GLU A 10 -8.15 -5.22 6.36
C GLU A 10 -9.34 -4.29 6.60
N ALA A 11 -10.57 -4.73 6.32
CA ALA A 11 -11.78 -3.96 6.58
C ALA A 11 -12.01 -3.65 8.07
N PHE A 12 -11.44 -4.44 8.99
CA PHE A 12 -11.59 -4.25 10.43
C PHE A 12 -10.47 -3.41 11.06
N LEU A 13 -9.40 -3.10 10.34
CA LEU A 13 -8.34 -2.20 10.80
C LEU A 13 -8.86 -0.85 11.35
N PRO A 14 -9.81 -0.14 10.71
CA PRO A 14 -10.32 1.13 11.26
C PRO A 14 -11.00 0.95 12.62
N ILE A 15 -11.67 -0.19 12.86
CA ILE A 15 -12.32 -0.49 14.13
C ILE A 15 -11.26 -0.63 15.24
N PHE A 16 -10.20 -1.41 14.98
CA PHE A 16 -9.11 -1.60 15.95
C PHE A 16 -8.31 -0.32 16.21
N GLN A 17 -8.10 0.50 15.18
CA GLN A 17 -7.50 1.83 15.35
C GLN A 17 -8.39 2.74 16.21
N GLY A 18 -9.72 2.70 16.02
CA GLY A 18 -10.67 3.42 16.85
C GLY A 18 -10.61 3.01 18.32
N ILE A 19 -10.62 1.70 18.58
CA ILE A 19 -10.48 1.14 19.93
C ILE A 19 -9.15 1.57 20.56
N ALA A 20 -8.04 1.44 19.83
CA ALA A 20 -6.71 1.82 20.31
C ALA A 20 -6.64 3.31 20.69
N LYS A 21 -7.25 4.20 19.89
CA LYS A 21 -7.34 5.63 20.21
C LYS A 21 -8.15 5.89 21.49
N SER A 22 -9.29 5.23 21.65
CA SER A 22 -10.15 5.39 22.83
C SER A 22 -9.46 5.01 24.13
N ILE A 23 -8.57 4.02 24.09
CA ILE A 23 -7.80 3.58 25.26
C ILE A 23 -6.37 4.18 25.32
N LYS A 24 -6.06 5.16 24.46
CA LYS A 24 -4.72 5.78 24.32
C LYS A 24 -3.58 4.75 24.11
N ALA A 25 -3.87 3.65 23.44
CA ALA A 25 -2.89 2.63 23.07
C ALA A 25 -2.30 2.90 21.69
N LYS A 26 -1.05 2.44 21.49
CA LYS A 26 -0.42 2.41 20.16
C LYS A 26 -1.00 1.25 19.35
N CYS A 27 -1.29 1.50 18.07
CA CYS A 27 -1.74 0.48 17.12
C CYS A 27 -0.65 0.28 16.07
N GLU A 28 -0.13 -0.94 15.97
CA GLU A 28 0.84 -1.34 14.95
C GLU A 28 0.22 -2.42 14.08
N VAL A 29 0.23 -2.20 12.77
CA VAL A 29 -0.27 -3.17 11.79
C VAL A 29 0.93 -3.86 11.15
N GLN A 30 1.03 -5.17 11.35
CA GLN A 30 2.01 -5.99 10.64
C GLN A 30 1.35 -6.55 9.38
N ALA A 31 1.85 -6.13 8.22
CA ALA A 31 1.43 -6.70 6.94
C ALA A 31 1.79 -8.19 6.90
N SER A 32 0.92 -8.99 6.28
CA SER A 32 1.21 -10.41 6.09
C SER A 32 2.44 -10.60 5.19
N GLU A 33 3.21 -11.67 5.41
CA GLU A 33 4.36 -12.00 4.56
C GLU A 33 3.97 -12.11 3.07
N LYS A 34 2.74 -12.54 2.79
CA LYS A 34 2.18 -12.61 1.42
C LYS A 34 2.01 -11.24 0.79
N GLN A 35 1.50 -10.24 1.52
CA GLN A 35 1.37 -8.87 1.02
C GLN A 35 2.74 -8.23 0.81
N ALA A 36 3.66 -8.41 1.76
CA ALA A 36 5.03 -7.93 1.63
C ALA A 36 5.74 -8.53 0.40
N LEU A 37 5.51 -9.81 0.10
CA LEU A 37 6.03 -10.46 -1.10
C LEU A 37 5.39 -9.92 -2.38
N LYS A 38 4.09 -9.63 -2.37
CA LYS A 38 3.38 -9.02 -3.51
C LYS A 38 3.94 -7.63 -3.82
N TRP A 39 4.10 -6.79 -2.81
CA TRP A 39 4.70 -5.46 -2.97
C TRP A 39 6.14 -5.53 -3.47
N LYS A 40 6.95 -6.47 -2.99
CA LYS A 40 8.31 -6.70 -3.51
C LYS A 40 8.30 -7.09 -4.99
N LYS A 41 7.36 -7.93 -5.44
CA LYS A 41 7.23 -8.31 -6.85
C LYS A 41 6.80 -7.12 -7.70
N GLU A 42 5.82 -6.33 -7.25
CA GLU A 42 5.35 -5.13 -7.95
C GLU A 42 6.46 -4.07 -8.05
N ALA A 43 7.17 -3.80 -6.96
CA ALA A 43 8.30 -2.86 -6.95
C ALA A 43 9.43 -3.30 -7.89
N ASN A 44 9.78 -4.59 -7.89
CA ASN A 44 10.79 -5.11 -8.82
C ASN A 44 10.35 -5.02 -10.28
N ARG A 45 9.06 -5.19 -10.57
CA ARG A 45 8.50 -5.01 -11.91
C ARG A 45 8.59 -3.55 -12.34
N MET A 46 8.16 -2.62 -11.48
CA MET A 46 8.27 -1.18 -11.73
C MET A 46 9.73 -0.73 -11.96
N LEU A 47 10.67 -1.23 -11.16
CA LEU A 47 12.10 -0.95 -11.34
C LEU A 47 12.63 -1.49 -12.67
N LYS A 48 12.15 -2.66 -13.10
CA LYS A 48 12.53 -3.24 -14.39
C LYS A 48 11.96 -2.43 -15.55
N ASP A 49 10.71 -2.01 -15.46
CA ASP A 49 10.05 -1.18 -16.49
C ASP A 49 10.65 0.25 -16.54
N TYR A 50 11.06 0.81 -15.40
CA TYR A 50 11.85 2.03 -15.32
C TYR A 50 13.21 1.88 -16.01
N LYS A 51 13.99 0.85 -15.66
CA LYS A 51 15.29 0.58 -16.28
C LYS A 51 15.20 0.28 -17.77
N ALA A 52 14.08 -0.30 -18.22
CA ALA A 52 13.81 -0.57 -19.61
C ALA A 52 13.33 0.66 -20.40
N GLY A 53 13.17 1.83 -19.76
CA GLY A 53 12.67 3.05 -20.40
C GLY A 53 11.21 2.94 -20.86
N LYS A 54 10.45 1.98 -20.31
CA LYS A 54 9.04 1.73 -20.68
C LYS A 54 8.06 2.60 -19.90
N LEU A 55 8.54 3.31 -18.88
CA LEU A 55 7.71 4.27 -18.16
C LEU A 55 7.61 5.54 -18.99
N LYS A 56 6.38 5.85 -19.40
CA LYS A 56 6.06 7.12 -20.02
C LYS A 56 6.17 8.21 -18.96
N ALA A 57 7.18 9.05 -19.11
CA ALA A 57 7.24 10.32 -18.42
C ALA A 57 6.39 11.31 -19.24
N PHE A 58 5.50 12.00 -18.58
CA PHE A 58 4.77 13.14 -19.14
C PHE A 58 5.32 14.38 -18.46
N ASP A 59 5.66 15.39 -19.24
CA ASP A 59 6.16 16.66 -18.70
C ASP A 59 5.01 17.47 -18.08
N ASP A 60 3.78 17.28 -18.57
CA ASP A 60 2.59 17.98 -18.09
C ASP A 60 1.44 17.03 -17.67
N ILE A 61 0.70 17.43 -16.64
CA ILE A 61 -0.43 16.67 -16.11
C ILE A 61 -1.59 16.54 -17.12
N ASN A 62 -1.71 17.47 -18.06
CA ASN A 62 -2.73 17.42 -19.11
C ASN A 62 -2.46 16.30 -20.13
N GLU A 63 -1.19 16.02 -20.43
CA GLU A 63 -0.82 14.91 -21.31
C GLU A 63 -1.08 13.55 -20.67
N LEU A 64 -0.82 13.44 -19.36
CA LEU A 64 -1.15 12.25 -18.58
C LEU A 64 -2.67 11.99 -18.54
N ARG A 65 -3.48 13.05 -18.41
CA ARG A 65 -4.94 12.93 -18.46
C ARG A 65 -5.44 12.50 -19.83
N ALA A 66 -4.94 13.12 -20.90
CA ALA A 66 -5.34 12.77 -22.27
C ALA A 66 -5.02 11.31 -22.64
N GLU A 67 -3.98 10.71 -22.05
CA GLU A 67 -3.66 9.30 -22.26
C GLU A 67 -4.52 8.34 -21.41
N LEU A 68 -4.94 8.75 -20.21
CA LEU A 68 -5.83 7.95 -19.34
C LEU A 68 -7.30 7.97 -19.80
N GLU A 69 -7.72 9.03 -20.49
CA GLU A 69 -9.07 9.19 -21.04
C GLU A 69 -9.27 8.55 -22.43
N LYS A 70 -8.25 7.87 -22.96
CA LYS A 70 -8.26 7.18 -24.27
C LYS A 70 -8.66 5.71 -24.14
#